data_AF-A0A258ZCF5-F1
#
_entry.id   AF-A0A258ZCF5-F1
#
_cell.length_a   1.000
_cell.length_b   1.000
_cell.length_c   1.000
_cell.angle_alpha   90.00
_cell.angle_beta   90.00
_cell.angle_gamma   90.00
#
_symmetry.space_group_name_H-M   'P 1'
#
loop_
_entity.id
_entity.type
_entity.pdbx_description
1 polymer ?
#
loop_
_entity_poly.entity_id
_entity_poly.type
_entity_poly.pdbx_seq_one_letter_code
_entity_poly.pdbx_strand_id
1 'polypeptide(L)'
;MSDWLLLLIIPAILLFLHSKWSGKLLLGLASGLKQHAETKALAEWQGNYYKWGDQQIRIVEKDGNIWVVDADLLNAAGLKLDKNLRRKLQISYGGYALIPGTRQYGFSETAVLEFLNGKQARNPEITKLKLWFEREVFFTLQRKREGV
;
A
#
# COMPACT_ATOMS: atom_id res chain seq x y z
N MET A 1 -11.70 65.88 -23.84
CA MET A 1 -10.63 64.90 -23.52
C MET A 1 -11.12 64.02 -22.38
N SER A 2 -11.75 62.87 -22.65
CA SER A 2 -11.89 61.74 -21.68
C SER A 2 -12.98 60.72 -22.08
N ASP A 3 -12.91 60.06 -23.25
CA ASP A 3 -13.89 58.99 -23.58
C ASP A 3 -13.29 57.75 -24.27
N TRP A 4 -11.97 57.68 -24.41
CA TRP A 4 -11.30 56.54 -25.05
C TRP A 4 -10.62 55.58 -24.06
N LEU A 5 -10.61 55.91 -22.76
CA LEU A 5 -9.95 55.13 -21.71
C LEU A 5 -10.82 54.00 -21.12
N LEU A 6 -12.15 54.06 -21.28
CA LEU A 6 -13.07 53.07 -20.71
C LEU A 6 -13.27 51.82 -21.59
N LEU A 7 -12.96 51.89 -22.88
CA LEU A 7 -13.14 50.79 -23.83
C LEU A 7 -12.05 49.71 -23.77
N LEU A 8 -10.93 49.97 -23.10
CA LEU A 8 -9.82 49.00 -22.95
C LEU A 8 -9.80 48.26 -21.60
N ILE A 9 -10.56 48.73 -20.60
CA ILE A 9 -10.55 48.14 -19.25
C ILE A 9 -11.54 46.96 -19.15
N ILE A 10 -12.65 47.03 -19.90
CA ILE A 10 -13.73 46.03 -19.85
C ILE A 10 -13.32 44.64 -20.38
N PRO A 11 -12.57 44.48 -21.49
CA PRO A 11 -12.17 43.16 -21.97
C PRO A 11 -11.14 42.47 -21.05
N ALA A 12 -10.28 43.24 -20.39
CA ALA A 12 -9.25 42.71 -19.49
C ALA A 12 -9.83 42.10 -18.21
N ILE A 13 -10.93 42.66 -17.69
CA ILE A 13 -11.61 42.14 -16.50
C ILE A 13 -12.41 40.87 -16.82
N LEU A 14 -13.00 40.79 -18.02
CA LEU A 14 -13.73 39.61 -18.50
C LEU A 14 -12.81 38.38 -18.74
N LEU A 15 -11.59 38.60 -19.23
CA LEU A 15 -10.57 37.54 -19.36
C LEU A 15 -10.05 37.03 -18.00
N PHE A 16 -9.96 37.91 -17.00
CA PHE A 16 -9.52 37.52 -15.65
C PHE A 16 -10.58 36.73 -14.87
N LEU A 17 -11.88 36.98 -15.12
CA LEU A 17 -12.97 36.23 -14.51
C LEU A 17 -13.11 34.80 -15.06
N HIS A 18 -12.88 34.59 -16.35
CA HIS A 18 -12.95 33.25 -16.96
C HIS A 18 -11.82 32.32 -16.49
N SER A 19 -10.63 32.85 -16.18
CA SER A 19 -9.47 32.08 -15.71
C SER A 19 -9.67 31.43 -14.34
N LYS A 20 -10.50 32.02 -13.46
CA LYS A 20 -10.73 31.49 -12.10
C LYS A 20 -11.75 30.35 -12.03
N TRP A 21 -12.55 30.15 -13.07
CA TRP A 21 -13.58 29.10 -13.11
C TRP A 21 -13.05 27.75 -13.61
N SER A 22 -12.01 27.75 -14.46
CA SER A 22 -11.40 26.53 -14.98
C SER A 22 -10.46 25.82 -14.00
N GLY A 23 -9.82 26.56 -13.07
CA GLY A 23 -8.92 25.96 -12.07
C GLY A 23 -9.62 25.05 -11.05
N LYS A 24 -10.85 25.39 -10.64
CA LYS A 24 -11.64 24.57 -9.69
C LYS A 24 -12.15 23.27 -10.32
N LEU A 25 -12.42 23.28 -11.62
CA LEU A 25 -12.91 22.12 -12.36
C LEU A 25 -11.79 21.07 -12.53
N LEU A 26 -10.57 21.50 -12.82
CA LEU A 26 -9.40 20.62 -12.92
C LEU A 26 -8.97 20.03 -11.56
N LEU A 27 -8.98 20.84 -10.49
CA LEU A 27 -8.68 20.35 -9.13
C LEU A 27 -9.74 19.38 -8.61
N GLY A 28 -11.02 19.63 -8.91
CA GLY A 28 -12.13 18.73 -8.59
C GLY A 28 -11.98 17.36 -9.26
N LEU A 29 -11.68 17.33 -10.56
CA LEU A 29 -11.44 16.09 -11.30
C LEU A 29 -10.22 15.31 -10.79
N ALA A 30 -9.11 15.99 -10.49
CA ALA A 30 -7.92 15.35 -9.93
C ALA A 30 -8.18 14.72 -8.53
N SER A 31 -8.97 15.40 -7.69
CA SER A 31 -9.35 14.89 -6.37
C SER A 31 -10.32 13.71 -6.44
N GLY A 32 -11.29 13.75 -7.37
CA GLY A 32 -12.24 12.66 -7.61
C GLY A 32 -11.57 11.40 -8.16
N LEU A 33 -10.62 11.56 -9.09
CA LEU A 33 -9.81 10.43 -9.60
C LEU A 33 -8.96 9.79 -8.50
N LYS A 34 -8.35 10.62 -7.63
CA LYS A 34 -7.56 10.13 -6.50
C LYS A 34 -8.43 9.37 -5.48
N GLN A 35 -9.59 9.92 -5.13
CA GLN A 35 -10.52 9.24 -4.22
C GLN A 35 -11.02 7.92 -4.81
N HIS A 36 -11.38 7.90 -6.10
CA HIS A 36 -11.86 6.68 -6.74
C HIS A 36 -10.77 5.59 -6.85
N ALA A 37 -9.51 6.00 -7.08
CA ALA A 37 -8.37 5.09 -7.04
C ALA A 37 -8.10 4.56 -5.62
N GLU A 38 -8.19 5.41 -4.61
CA GLU A 38 -8.07 5.01 -3.20
C GLU A 38 -9.21 4.08 -2.76
N THR A 39 -10.45 4.31 -3.22
CA THR A 39 -11.59 3.44 -2.94
C THR A 39 -11.50 2.10 -3.66
N LYS A 40 -11.04 2.05 -4.92
CA LYS A 40 -10.78 0.79 -5.62
C LYS A 40 -9.65 0.00 -4.99
N ALA A 41 -8.57 0.68 -4.58
CA ALA A 41 -7.50 0.06 -3.81
C ALA A 41 -8.06 -0.49 -2.49
N LEU A 42 -8.84 0.27 -1.71
CA LEU A 42 -9.47 -0.22 -0.49
C LEU A 42 -10.42 -1.42 -0.73
N ALA A 43 -11.17 -1.43 -1.83
CA ALA A 43 -12.09 -2.51 -2.18
C ALA A 43 -11.37 -3.81 -2.57
N GLU A 44 -10.24 -3.73 -3.29
CA GLU A 44 -9.38 -4.89 -3.57
C GLU A 44 -8.84 -5.56 -2.29
N TRP A 45 -8.76 -4.81 -1.18
CA TRP A 45 -8.15 -5.29 0.06
C TRP A 45 -9.13 -6.10 0.91
N GLN A 46 -10.44 -5.94 0.74
CA GLN A 46 -11.45 -6.52 1.64
C GLN A 46 -11.48 -8.06 1.71
N GLY A 47 -10.65 -8.79 0.94
CA GLY A 47 -10.63 -10.26 0.92
C GLY A 47 -9.35 -10.95 1.43
N ASN A 48 -8.26 -10.24 1.71
CA ASN A 48 -6.95 -10.87 1.93
C ASN A 48 -6.38 -10.66 3.34
N TYR A 49 -7.24 -10.69 4.35
CA TYR A 49 -6.84 -10.58 5.76
C TYR A 49 -6.85 -11.96 6.42
N TYR A 50 -5.73 -12.31 7.06
CA TYR A 50 -5.59 -13.55 7.82
C TYR A 50 -5.44 -13.24 9.30
N LYS A 51 -6.15 -13.98 10.15
CA LYS A 51 -6.15 -13.76 11.61
C LYS A 51 -5.06 -14.57 12.30
N TRP A 52 -4.19 -13.91 13.04
CA TRP A 52 -3.20 -14.50 13.94
C TRP A 52 -3.42 -13.98 15.36
N GLY A 53 -3.91 -14.83 16.26
CA GLY A 53 -4.35 -14.38 17.59
C GLY A 53 -5.41 -13.27 17.46
N ASP A 54 -5.17 -12.12 18.06
CA ASP A 54 -6.04 -10.93 17.96
C ASP A 54 -5.63 -9.95 16.86
N GLN A 55 -4.62 -10.30 16.05
CA GLN A 55 -4.09 -9.44 15.00
C GLN A 55 -4.57 -9.89 13.62
N GLN A 56 -4.67 -8.93 12.71
CA GLN A 56 -4.93 -9.16 11.30
C GLN A 56 -3.66 -8.93 10.50
N ILE A 57 -3.32 -9.89 9.64
CA ILE A 57 -2.19 -9.84 8.73
C ILE A 57 -2.72 -9.70 7.32
N ARG A 58 -2.34 -8.60 6.66
CA ARG A 58 -2.71 -8.35 5.26
C ARG A 58 -1.78 -9.09 4.33
N ILE A 59 -2.40 -9.82 3.40
CA ILE A 59 -1.77 -10.47 2.29
C ILE A 59 -2.17 -9.74 1.01
N VAL A 60 -1.25 -9.58 0.08
CA VAL A 60 -1.48 -8.90 -1.19
C VAL A 60 -1.00 -9.81 -2.31
N GLU A 61 -1.93 -10.23 -3.16
CA GLU A 61 -1.61 -10.95 -4.39
C GLU A 61 -1.44 -9.94 -5.53
N LYS A 62 -0.23 -9.80 -6.07
CA LYS A 62 0.06 -8.93 -7.23
C LYS A 62 1.06 -9.60 -8.16
N ASP A 63 0.78 -9.53 -9.47
CA ASP A 63 1.62 -10.10 -10.54
C ASP A 63 1.98 -11.58 -10.29
N GLY A 64 1.02 -12.38 -9.81
CA GLY A 64 1.25 -13.79 -9.50
C GLY A 64 2.13 -14.03 -8.26
N ASN A 65 2.46 -13.01 -7.48
CA ASN A 65 3.27 -13.10 -6.26
C ASN A 65 2.45 -12.80 -5.00
N ILE A 66 2.76 -13.52 -3.91
CA ILE A 66 2.17 -13.29 -2.59
C ILE A 66 3.09 -12.34 -1.82
N TRP A 67 2.50 -11.27 -1.31
CA TRP A 67 3.19 -10.30 -0.46
C TRP A 67 2.51 -10.23 0.89
N VAL A 68 3.29 -10.21 1.95
CA VAL A 68 2.82 -10.01 3.33
C VAL A 68 3.21 -8.62 3.78
N VAL A 69 2.23 -7.82 4.22
CA VAL A 69 2.49 -6.43 4.62
C VAL A 69 3.42 -6.37 5.83
N ASP A 70 4.46 -5.53 5.73
CA ASP A 70 5.54 -5.48 6.72
C ASP A 70 5.08 -5.07 8.11
N ALA A 71 4.25 -4.03 8.19
CA ALA A 71 3.74 -3.51 9.45
C ALA A 71 2.98 -4.57 10.24
N ASP A 72 2.19 -5.40 9.56
CA ASP A 72 1.36 -6.41 10.21
C ASP A 72 2.19 -7.61 10.66
N LEU A 73 3.08 -8.11 9.79
CA LEU A 73 3.98 -9.22 10.13
C LEU A 73 4.92 -8.85 11.29
N LEU A 74 5.49 -7.64 11.26
CA LEU A 74 6.38 -7.20 12.34
C LEU A 74 5.61 -7.03 13.64
N ASN A 75 4.39 -6.48 13.60
CA ASN A 75 3.54 -6.39 14.79
C ASN A 75 3.19 -7.78 15.34
N ALA A 76 2.96 -8.77 14.47
CA ALA A 76 2.77 -10.17 14.87
C ALA A 76 4.01 -10.84 15.42
N ALA A 77 5.19 -10.42 14.98
CA ALA A 77 6.45 -10.80 15.58
C ALA A 77 6.80 -10.01 16.85
N GLY A 78 5.93 -9.11 17.32
CA GLY A 78 6.18 -8.24 18.49
C GLY A 78 7.24 -7.16 18.22
N LEU A 79 7.49 -6.83 16.96
CA LEU A 79 8.45 -5.82 16.53
C LEU A 79 7.74 -4.55 16.07
N LYS A 80 8.23 -3.40 16.52
CA LYS A 80 7.76 -2.11 16.04
C LYS A 80 8.51 -1.74 14.76
N LEU A 81 7.77 -1.44 13.70
CA LEU A 81 8.33 -0.95 12.46
C LEU A 81 8.82 0.50 12.62
N ASP A 82 10.09 0.73 12.34
CA ASP A 82 10.70 2.05 12.24
C ASP A 82 11.54 2.21 10.96
N LYS A 83 12.04 3.43 10.72
CA LYS A 83 12.83 3.75 9.51
C LYS A 83 14.14 2.96 9.43
N ASN A 84 14.80 2.71 10.56
CA ASN A 84 16.09 2.02 10.60
C ASN A 84 15.90 0.52 10.36
N LEU A 85 14.89 -0.08 10.98
CA LEU A 85 14.51 -1.46 10.77
C LEU A 85 14.11 -1.67 9.31
N ARG A 86 13.28 -0.81 8.72
CA ARG A 86 12.91 -0.90 7.30
C ARG A 86 14.14 -0.91 6.39
N ARG A 87 15.09 0.01 6.61
CA ARG A 87 16.34 0.04 5.82
C ARG A 87 17.15 -1.24 5.99
N LYS A 88 17.24 -1.76 7.21
CA LYS A 88 17.93 -3.02 7.48
C LYS A 88 17.27 -4.20 6.75
N LEU A 89 15.93 -4.26 6.76
CA LEU A 89 15.18 -5.30 6.07
C LEU A 89 15.43 -5.28 4.56
N GLN A 90 15.44 -4.10 3.93
CA GLN A 90 15.77 -3.94 2.50
C GLN A 90 17.16 -4.47 2.12
N ILE A 91 18.12 -4.34 3.03
CA ILE A 91 19.50 -4.83 2.79
C ILE A 91 19.60 -6.33 3.06
N SER A 92 18.83 -6.83 4.05
CA SER A 92 19.01 -8.18 4.60
C SER A 92 18.18 -9.24 3.88
N TYR A 93 17.07 -8.86 3.23
CA TYR A 93 16.12 -9.80 2.64
C TYR A 93 15.82 -9.38 1.20
N GLY A 94 16.26 -10.20 0.23
CA GLY A 94 16.07 -9.92 -1.20
C GLY A 94 14.60 -9.85 -1.63
N GLY A 95 13.69 -10.47 -0.87
CA GLY A 95 12.26 -10.42 -1.08
C GLY A 95 11.52 -9.36 -0.26
N TYR A 96 12.21 -8.39 0.36
CA TYR A 96 11.57 -7.26 1.05
C TYR A 96 11.57 -6.01 0.16
N ALA A 97 10.39 -5.57 -0.28
CA ALA A 97 10.27 -4.45 -1.23
C ALA A 97 8.94 -3.70 -1.09
N LEU A 98 8.79 -2.61 -1.86
CA LEU A 98 7.50 -1.96 -2.06
C LEU A 98 6.60 -2.92 -2.86
N ILE A 99 5.41 -3.20 -2.36
CA ILE A 99 4.47 -4.11 -3.02
C ILE A 99 3.94 -3.42 -4.30
N PRO A 100 4.03 -4.06 -5.48
CA PRO A 100 3.62 -3.48 -6.76
C PRO A 100 2.20 -2.90 -6.73
N GLY A 101 2.04 -1.68 -7.25
CA GLY A 101 0.75 -0.99 -7.30
C GLY A 101 0.24 -0.47 -5.94
N THR A 102 1.05 -0.53 -4.88
CA THR A 102 0.67 -0.04 -3.56
C THR A 102 1.71 0.95 -2.98
N ARG A 103 1.36 1.58 -1.86
CA ARG A 103 2.29 2.41 -1.06
C ARG A 103 2.89 1.65 0.12
N GLN A 104 2.67 0.34 0.21
CA GLN A 104 3.04 -0.48 1.35
C GLN A 104 4.27 -1.31 1.03
N TYR A 105 5.12 -1.51 2.04
CA TYR A 105 6.22 -2.46 1.95
C TYR A 105 5.75 -3.82 2.42
N GLY A 106 6.37 -4.86 1.87
CA GLY A 106 6.04 -6.23 2.23
C GLY A 106 7.17 -7.18 1.97
N PHE A 107 6.96 -8.39 2.48
CA PHE A 107 7.83 -9.53 2.29
C PHE A 107 7.19 -10.46 1.26
N SER A 108 7.99 -10.96 0.32
CA SER A 108 7.63 -12.16 -0.43
C SER A 108 7.45 -13.35 0.53
N GLU A 109 6.77 -14.38 0.06
CA GLU A 109 6.62 -15.64 0.80
C GLU A 109 7.96 -16.18 1.34
N THR A 110 8.98 -16.25 0.47
CA THR A 110 10.33 -16.69 0.85
C THR A 110 10.97 -15.79 1.90
N ALA A 111 10.83 -14.47 1.76
CA ALA A 111 11.39 -13.51 2.71
C ALA A 111 10.69 -13.55 4.07
N VAL A 112 9.39 -13.88 4.13
CA VAL A 112 8.70 -14.14 5.41
C VAL A 112 9.34 -15.32 6.12
N LEU A 113 9.55 -16.44 5.42
CA LEU A 113 10.14 -17.63 6.02
C LEU A 113 11.60 -17.39 6.43
N GLU A 114 12.40 -16.70 5.63
CA GLU A 114 13.76 -16.28 5.99
C GLU A 114 13.77 -15.39 7.23
N PHE A 115 12.86 -14.42 7.29
CA PHE A 115 12.72 -13.53 8.45
C PHE A 115 12.36 -14.30 9.72
N LEU A 116 11.37 -15.20 9.65
CA LEU A 116 10.91 -15.98 10.80
C LEU A 116 11.90 -17.10 11.21
N ASN A 117 12.73 -17.59 10.29
CA ASN A 117 13.84 -18.51 10.57
C ASN A 117 15.11 -17.81 11.08
N GLY A 118 15.14 -16.48 11.05
CA GLY A 118 16.29 -15.68 11.44
C GLY A 118 16.55 -15.67 12.96
N LYS A 119 17.13 -14.57 13.44
CA LYS A 119 17.44 -14.40 14.88
C LYS A 119 16.19 -14.47 15.77
N GLN A 120 15.03 -14.18 15.19
CA GLN A 120 13.71 -14.18 15.80
C GLN A 120 13.22 -15.61 16.13
N ALA A 121 13.72 -16.64 15.44
CA ALA A 121 13.30 -18.04 15.60
C ALA A 121 13.55 -18.62 17.01
N ARG A 122 14.36 -17.93 17.83
CA ARG A 122 14.60 -18.32 19.24
C ARG A 122 13.35 -18.15 20.12
N ASN A 123 12.38 -17.35 19.69
CA ASN A 123 11.11 -17.17 20.38
C ASN A 123 10.10 -18.23 19.90
N PRO A 124 9.55 -19.07 20.79
CA PRO A 124 8.54 -20.08 20.42
C PRO A 124 7.32 -19.51 19.69
N GLU A 125 6.88 -18.28 20.01
CA GLU A 125 5.75 -17.65 19.33
C GLU A 125 6.05 -17.33 17.86
N ILE A 126 7.31 -17.02 17.54
CA ILE A 126 7.77 -16.83 16.15
C ILE A 126 7.75 -18.15 15.39
N THR A 127 8.13 -19.24 16.05
CA THR A 127 8.04 -20.58 15.46
C THR A 127 6.59 -20.96 15.17
N LYS A 128 5.66 -20.67 16.08
CA LYS A 128 4.22 -20.91 15.83
C LYS A 128 3.69 -20.03 14.70
N LEU A 129 4.08 -18.75 14.66
CA LEU A 129 3.71 -17.83 13.58
C LEU A 129 4.20 -18.34 12.22
N LYS A 130 5.44 -18.85 12.16
CA LYS A 130 5.98 -19.49 10.95
C LYS A 130 5.14 -20.68 10.52
N LEU A 131 4.89 -21.62 11.42
CA LEU A 131 4.10 -22.83 11.11
C LEU A 131 2.68 -22.48 10.64
N TRP A 132 2.10 -21.43 11.22
CA TRP A 132 0.81 -20.91 10.79
C TRP A 132 0.86 -20.32 9.38
N PHE A 133 1.88 -19.54 9.04
CA PHE A 133 2.07 -19.08 7.65
C PHE A 133 2.20 -20.24 6.67
N GLU A 134 3.04 -21.23 6.98
CA GLU A 134 3.28 -22.38 6.11
C GLU A 134 2.00 -23.20 5.88
N ARG A 135 1.20 -23.44 6.94
CA ARG A 135 0.05 -24.36 6.89
C ARG A 135 -1.27 -23.70 6.50
N GLU A 136 -1.51 -22.48 6.97
CA GLU A 136 -2.83 -21.85 6.85
C GLU A 136 -2.84 -20.80 5.74
N VAL A 137 -1.75 -20.05 5.58
CA VAL A 137 -1.71 -18.92 4.64
C VAL A 137 -1.16 -19.38 3.29
N PHE A 138 0.10 -19.79 3.25
CA PHE A 138 0.81 -20.09 2.01
C PHE A 138 0.26 -21.36 1.34
N PHE A 139 0.03 -22.43 2.09
CA PHE A 139 -0.60 -23.63 1.54
C PHE A 139 -1.97 -23.34 0.89
N THR A 140 -2.82 -22.55 1.55
CA THR A 140 -4.15 -22.19 1.01
C THR A 140 -4.03 -21.36 -0.27
N LEU A 141 -3.12 -20.38 -0.29
CA LEU A 141 -2.90 -19.51 -1.45
C LEU A 141 -2.24 -20.25 -2.62
N GLN A 142 -1.32 -21.17 -2.35
CA GLN A 142 -0.73 -22.04 -3.38
C GLN A 142 -1.79 -22.93 -4.01
N ARG A 143 -2.65 -23.59 -3.22
CA ARG A 143 -3.76 -24.39 -3.75
C ARG A 143 -4.72 -23.58 -4.60
N LYS A 144 -5.00 -22.33 -4.22
CA LYS A 144 -5.83 -21.40 -5.00
C LYS A 144 -5.20 -21.06 -6.36
N ARG A 145 -3.87 -21.03 -6.46
CA ARG A 145 -3.14 -20.79 -7.72
C ARG A 145 -3.11 -22.00 -8.63
N GLU A 146 -2.99 -23.19 -8.06
CA GLU A 146 -2.91 -24.45 -8.81
C GLU A 146 -4.29 -24.95 -9.28
N GLY A 147 -5.37 -24.51 -8.64
CA GLY A 147 -6.74 -24.95 -8.91
C GLY A 147 -7.52 -24.12 -9.95
N VAL A 148 -6.84 -23.46 -10.89
CA VAL A 148 -7.44 -22.74 -12.03
C VAL A 148 -7.27 -23.55 -13.31
#